data_AF-A0A3D5QAG1-F1
#
_entry.id   AF-A0A3D5QAG1-F1
#
_cell.length_a   1.000
_cell.length_b   1.000
_cell.length_c   1.000
_cell.angle_alpha   90.00
_cell.angle_beta   90.00
_cell.angle_gamma   90.00
#
_symmetry.space_group_name_H-M   'P 1'
#
loop_
_entity.id
_entity.type
_entity.pdbx_description
1 polymer ?
#
loop_
_entity_poly.entity_id
_entity_poly.type
_entity_poly.pdbx_seq_one_letter_code
_entity_poly.pdbx_strand_id
1 'polypeptide(L)'
;MFIQNLFLLNFRNHKELNLSFSENTNYIKGANAAGKTSIVEGISTALNLKSFRQSQLKHLVNFNSDNFFIETNVMRNFYDYDEYLYNIKFKYSNGSFVYENNKKIERVEDYIFNYPVLVYSPEN
;
A
#
# COMPACT_ATOMS: atom_id res chain seq x y z
N MET A 1 -3.44 12.29 8.67
CA MET A 1 -3.28 10.86 8.33
C MET A 1 -1.81 10.61 8.09
N PHE A 2 -1.25 9.55 8.67
CA PHE A 2 0.16 9.19 8.56
C PHE A 2 0.32 7.67 8.44
N ILE A 3 1.22 7.20 7.59
CA ILE A 3 1.49 5.77 7.39
C ILE A 3 2.69 5.38 8.26
N GLN A 4 2.48 4.55 9.29
CA GLN A 4 3.55 4.17 10.22
C GLN A 4 4.54 3.17 9.63
N ASN A 5 4.05 2.24 8.80
CA ASN A 5 4.87 1.18 8.24
C ASN A 5 4.32 0.65 6.92
N LEU A 6 5.16 -0.09 6.21
CA LEU A 6 4.79 -0.85 5.04
C LEU A 6 5.48 -2.21 5.10
N PHE A 7 4.67 -3.25 5.02
CA PHE A 7 5.12 -4.61 4.76
C PHE A 7 4.69 -5.03 3.36
N LEU A 8 5.63 -5.60 2.60
CA LEU A 8 5.42 -6.15 1.28
C LEU A 8 5.89 -7.61 1.26
N LEU A 9 5.07 -8.49 0.71
CA LEU A 9 5.43 -9.87 0.42
C LEU A 9 5.10 -10.16 -1.05
N ASN A 10 6.09 -10.68 -1.77
CA ASN A 10 6.01 -11.02 -3.20
C ASN A 10 5.50 -9.87 -4.09
N PHE A 11 5.89 -8.63 -3.78
CA PHE A 11 5.45 -7.43 -4.50
C PHE A 11 6.60 -6.83 -5.34
N ARG A 12 6.41 -6.75 -6.65
CA ARG A 12 7.41 -6.25 -7.62
C ARG A 12 8.73 -6.98 -7.46
N ASN A 13 9.83 -6.29 -7.21
CA ASN A 13 11.14 -6.88 -7.00
C ASN A 13 11.39 -7.30 -5.54
N HIS A 14 10.46 -7.03 -4.62
CA HIS A 14 10.57 -7.36 -3.20
C HIS A 14 9.91 -8.71 -2.93
N LYS A 15 10.72 -9.73 -2.58
CA LYS A 15 10.20 -10.98 -2.03
C LYS A 15 9.60 -10.74 -0.65
N GLU A 16 10.31 -9.98 0.18
CA GLU A 16 9.85 -9.51 1.47
C GLU A 16 10.50 -8.15 1.75
N LEU A 17 9.74 -7.21 2.29
CA LEU A 17 10.23 -5.91 2.74
C LEU A 17 9.40 -5.46 3.93
N ASN A 18 10.07 -4.97 4.98
CA ASN A 18 9.42 -4.34 6.13
C ASN A 18 10.09 -2.99 6.38
N LEU A 19 9.31 -1.91 6.39
CA LEU A 19 9.76 -0.54 6.57
C LEU A 19 8.90 0.17 7.61
N SER A 20 9.52 1.02 8.41
CA SER A 20 8.84 2.01 9.25
C SER A 20 9.14 3.41 8.73
N PHE A 21 8.14 4.29 8.83
CA PHE A 21 8.26 5.68 8.40
C PHE A 21 8.25 6.63 9.59
N SER A 22 8.76 7.84 9.38
CA SER A 22 8.60 8.97 10.29
C SER A 22 7.38 9.80 9.90
N GLU A 23 6.74 10.51 10.84
CA GLU A 23 5.46 11.21 10.65
C GLU A 23 5.41 12.19 9.47
N ASN A 24 6.55 12.80 9.16
CA ASN A 24 6.64 13.85 8.16
C ASN A 24 7.27 13.33 6.87
N THR A 25 8.35 13.97 6.42
CA THR A 25 9.01 13.64 5.17
C THR A 25 9.90 12.43 5.32
N ASN A 26 9.74 11.46 4.42
CA ASN A 26 10.57 10.27 4.32
C ASN A 26 11.34 10.30 3.00
N TYR A 27 12.66 10.15 3.06
CA TYR A 27 13.51 10.15 1.87
C TYR A 27 14.01 8.74 1.54
N ILE A 28 13.56 8.20 0.41
CA ILE A 28 13.95 6.86 -0.06
C ILE A 28 15.09 7.01 -1.08
N LYS A 29 16.32 6.69 -0.67
CA LYS A 29 17.53 6.77 -1.52
C LYS A 29 18.04 5.38 -1.88
N GLY A 30 18.69 5.27 -3.04
CA GLY A 30 19.33 4.04 -3.49
C GLY A 30 19.57 4.04 -5.00
N ALA A 31 20.21 3.00 -5.50
CA ALA A 31 20.46 2.80 -6.93
C ALA A 31 19.16 2.71 -7.74
N ASN A 32 19.23 2.97 -9.04
CA ASN A 32 18.12 2.72 -9.95
C ASN A 32 17.75 1.23 -9.94
N ALA A 33 16.47 0.94 -10.21
CA ALA A 33 15.89 -0.40 -10.11
C ALA A 33 15.95 -1.08 -8.72
N ALA A 34 16.42 -0.40 -7.67
CA ALA A 34 16.45 -0.94 -6.30
C ALA A 34 15.06 -1.10 -5.63
N GLY A 35 13.97 -0.85 -6.35
CA GLY A 35 12.60 -0.97 -5.81
C GLY A 35 12.09 0.25 -5.04
N LYS A 36 12.74 1.42 -5.17
CA LYS A 36 12.29 2.69 -4.54
C LYS A 36 10.86 3.05 -4.96
N THR A 37 10.60 3.04 -6.27
CA THR A 37 9.26 3.29 -6.82
C THR A 37 8.27 2.21 -6.40
N SER A 38 8.73 0.97 -6.21
CA SER A 38 7.87 -0.14 -5.74
C SER A 38 7.39 0.06 -4.31
N ILE A 39 8.14 0.77 -3.45
CA ILE A 39 7.68 1.12 -2.10
C ILE A 39 6.48 2.08 -2.18
N VAL A 40 6.61 3.16 -2.97
CA VAL A 40 5.53 4.14 -3.18
C VAL A 40 4.32 3.48 -3.87
N GLU A 41 4.58 2.60 -4.84
CA GLU A 41 3.55 1.82 -5.52
C GLU A 41 2.83 0.86 -4.58
N GLY A 42 3.53 0.25 -3.62
CA GLY A 42 2.92 -0.58 -2.59
C GLY A 42 1.93 0.19 -1.72
N ILE A 43 2.33 1.37 -1.24
CA ILE A 43 1.45 2.28 -0.48
C ILE A 43 0.21 2.65 -1.29
N SER A 44 0.38 3.16 -2.50
CA SER A 44 -0.74 3.53 -3.36
C SER A 44 -1.62 2.34 -3.68
N THR A 45 -1.06 1.16 -3.90
CA THR A 45 -1.83 -0.04 -4.22
C THR A 45 -2.67 -0.50 -3.03
N ALA A 46 -2.14 -0.44 -1.81
CA ALA A 46 -2.91 -0.75 -0.61
C ALA A 46 -4.06 0.24 -0.38
N LEU A 47 -3.80 1.54 -0.52
CA LEU A 47 -4.75 2.58 -0.12
C LEU A 47 -5.73 3.01 -1.23
N ASN A 48 -5.30 2.97 -2.49
CA ASN A 48 -6.17 3.27 -3.65
C ASN A 48 -6.70 2.01 -4.35
N LEU A 49 -6.31 0.81 -3.91
CA LEU A 49 -6.64 -0.49 -4.54
C LEU A 49 -6.17 -0.63 -6.00
N LYS A 50 -5.30 0.27 -6.45
CA LYS A 50 -4.77 0.32 -7.81
C LYS A 50 -3.32 0.80 -7.82
N SER A 51 -2.56 0.28 -8.77
CA SER A 51 -1.26 0.85 -9.10
C SER A 51 -1.43 2.13 -9.92
N PHE A 52 -0.58 3.12 -9.65
CA PHE A 52 -0.49 4.33 -10.47
C PHE A 52 0.34 4.14 -11.75
N ARG A 53 1.03 3.00 -11.92
CA ARG A 53 1.92 2.69 -13.06
C ARG A 53 1.41 1.57 -13.95
N GLN A 54 0.54 0.72 -13.43
CA GLN A 54 0.08 -0.50 -14.09
C GLN A 54 -1.42 -0.65 -13.95
N SER A 55 -2.08 -0.95 -15.07
CA SER A 55 -3.52 -1.17 -15.12
C SER A 55 -3.95 -2.50 -14.51
N GLN A 56 -3.11 -3.54 -14.59
CA GLN A 56 -3.44 -4.88 -14.11
C GLN A 56 -2.59 -5.28 -12.90
N LEU A 57 -3.26 -5.62 -11.79
CA LEU A 57 -2.61 -5.99 -10.52
C LEU A 57 -1.70 -7.23 -10.63
N LYS A 58 -1.98 -8.15 -11.55
CA LYS A 58 -1.13 -9.34 -11.80
C LYS A 58 0.32 -8.97 -12.11
N HIS A 59 0.57 -7.80 -12.70
CA HIS A 59 1.92 -7.31 -13.03
C HIS A 59 2.67 -6.74 -11.82
N LEU A 60 2.02 -6.68 -10.66
CA LEU A 60 2.64 -6.31 -9.39
C LEU A 60 3.18 -7.52 -8.63
N VAL A 61 2.84 -8.75 -9.02
CA VAL A 61 3.33 -9.98 -8.38
C VAL A 61 4.82 -10.17 -8.69
N ASN A 62 5.60 -10.58 -7.68
CA ASN A 62 7.01 -10.91 -7.85
C ASN A 62 7.20 -12.09 -8.81
N PHE A 63 8.32 -12.09 -9.52
CA PHE A 63 8.64 -13.20 -10.41
C PHE A 63 8.76 -14.51 -9.62
N ASN A 64 8.18 -15.60 -10.14
CA ASN A 64 8.03 -16.90 -9.45
C ASN A 64 7.12 -16.89 -8.21
N SER A 65 6.14 -15.99 -8.17
CA SER A 65 5.07 -16.00 -7.17
C SER A 65 3.71 -15.95 -7.86
N ASP A 66 2.68 -16.49 -7.19
CA ASP A 66 1.30 -16.49 -7.70
C ASP A 66 0.42 -15.42 -7.03
N ASN A 67 0.96 -14.74 -6.00
CA ASN A 67 0.24 -13.79 -5.18
C ASN A 67 1.18 -12.73 -4.62
N PHE A 68 0.60 -11.62 -4.16
CA PHE A 68 1.29 -10.64 -3.33
C PHE A 68 0.43 -10.24 -2.13
N PHE A 69 1.09 -9.73 -1.11
CA PHE A 69 0.45 -9.19 0.09
C PHE A 69 1.12 -7.88 0.48
N ILE A 70 0.28 -6.91 0.86
CA ILE A 70 0.69 -5.60 1.36
C ILE A 70 -0.01 -5.39 2.68
N GLU A 71 0.72 -4.94 3.69
CA GLU A 71 0.16 -4.52 4.97
C GLU A 71 0.73 -3.17 5.36
N THR A 72 -0.11 -2.30 5.89
CA THR A 72 0.27 -0.95 6.31
C THR A 72 -0.58 -0.54 7.49
N ASN A 73 0.04 0.12 8.47
CA ASN A 73 -0.69 0.74 9.57
C ASN A 73 -0.80 2.24 9.31
N VAL A 74 -2.03 2.75 9.37
CA VAL A 74 -2.35 4.14 9.04
C VAL A 74 -2.95 4.80 10.28
N MET A 75 -2.25 5.80 10.81
CA MET A 75 -2.77 6.67 11.85
C MET A 75 -3.68 7.72 11.22
N ARG A 76 -4.92 7.84 11.71
CA ARG A 76 -5.89 8.81 11.23
C ARG A 76 -6.63 9.44 12.39
N ASN A 77 -6.83 10.74 12.31
CA ASN A 77 -7.79 11.47 13.12
C ASN A 77 -9.09 11.67 12.32
N PHE A 78 -10.24 11.47 12.97
CA PHE A 78 -11.54 11.91 12.50
C PHE A 78 -11.97 13.15 13.31
N TYR A 79 -11.91 14.34 12.73
CA TYR A 79 -12.38 15.59 13.36
C TYR A 79 -11.80 15.84 14.78
N ASP A 80 -12.64 16.14 15.77
CA ASP A 80 -12.29 16.43 17.18
C ASP A 80 -12.01 15.16 18.02
N TYR A 81 -11.80 14.01 17.39
CA TYR A 81 -11.52 12.76 18.11
C TYR A 81 -10.01 12.49 18.24
N ASP A 82 -9.68 11.47 19.06
CA ASP A 82 -8.32 10.96 19.21
C ASP A 82 -7.80 10.36 17.90
N GLU A 83 -6.47 10.24 17.79
CA GLU A 83 -5.86 9.49 16.70
C GLU A 83 -6.11 8.00 16.85
N TYR A 84 -6.60 7.36 15.78
CA TYR A 84 -6.82 5.93 15.70
C TYR A 84 -5.89 5.28 14.69
N LEU A 85 -5.35 4.12 15.07
CA LEU A 85 -4.52 3.29 14.23
C LEU A 85 -5.37 2.26 13.48
N TYR A 86 -5.29 2.29 12.15
CA TYR A 86 -5.96 1.34 11.28
C TYR A 86 -4.96 0.42 10.60
N ASN A 87 -5.14 -0.89 10.77
CA ASN A 87 -4.36 -1.89 10.08
C ASN A 87 -5.04 -2.23 8.75
N ILE A 88 -4.36 -1.95 7.65
CA ILE A 88 -4.85 -2.21 6.30
C ILE A 88 -4.05 -3.35 5.69
N LYS A 89 -4.75 -4.33 5.16
CA LYS A 89 -4.16 -5.48 4.44
C LYS A 89 -4.76 -5.59 3.06
N PHE A 90 -3.92 -5.64 2.05
CA PHE A 90 -4.32 -5.88 0.67
C PHE A 90 -3.66 -7.15 0.13
N LYS A 91 -4.48 -8.13 -0.25
CA LYS A 91 -4.04 -9.42 -0.77
C LYS A 91 -4.51 -9.57 -2.21
N TYR A 92 -3.59 -9.96 -3.08
CA TYR A 92 -3.90 -10.34 -4.45
C TYR A 92 -3.49 -11.78 -4.71
N SER A 93 -4.43 -12.60 -5.15
CA SER A 93 -4.18 -13.97 -5.65
C SER A 93 -5.15 -14.28 -6.81
N ASN A 94 -6.19 -15.09 -6.60
CA ASN A 94 -7.27 -15.35 -7.57
C ASN A 94 -8.34 -14.24 -7.58
N GLY A 95 -7.95 -13.05 -7.13
CA GLY A 95 -8.83 -11.93 -6.80
C GLY A 95 -8.11 -10.97 -5.86
N SER A 96 -8.71 -9.80 -5.65
CA SER A 96 -8.19 -8.76 -4.77
C SER A 96 -9.06 -8.66 -3.53
N PHE A 97 -8.44 -8.67 -2.35
CA PHE A 97 -9.14 -8.59 -1.07
C PHE A 97 -8.49 -7.53 -0.21
N VAL A 98 -9.32 -6.65 0.38
CA VAL A 98 -8.87 -5.65 1.35
C VAL A 98 -9.51 -5.94 2.71
N TYR A 99 -8.71 -5.78 3.76
CA TYR A 99 -9.13 -5.92 5.14
C TYR A 99 -8.73 -4.67 5.90
N GLU A 100 -9.63 -4.18 6.75
CA GLU A 100 -9.38 -3.12 7.71
C GLU A 100 -9.57 -3.69 9.11
N ASN A 101 -8.56 -3.58 9.97
CA ASN A 101 -8.56 -4.14 11.32
C ASN A 101 -8.98 -5.62 11.34
N ASN A 102 -8.44 -6.40 10.39
CA ASN A 102 -8.76 -7.82 10.14
C ASN A 102 -10.19 -8.13 9.69
N LYS A 103 -11.05 -7.12 9.50
CA LYS A 103 -12.38 -7.30 8.92
C LYS A 103 -12.29 -7.13 7.40
N LYS A 104 -12.79 -8.12 6.66
CA LYS A 104 -12.87 -8.05 5.19
C LYS A 104 -13.85 -6.95 4.78
N ILE A 105 -13.43 -6.11 3.85
CA ILE A 105 -14.32 -5.13 3.21
C ILE A 105 -15.03 -5.83 2.05
N GLU A 106 -16.36 -5.79 2.04
CA GLU A 106 -17.16 -6.43 1.01
C GLU A 106 -17.41 -5.53 -0.21
N ARG A 107 -17.48 -4.20 -0.01
CA ARG A 107 -17.67 -3.22 -1.09
C ARG A 107 -16.50 -2.25 -1.14
N VAL A 108 -15.88 -2.13 -2.32
CA VAL A 108 -14.76 -1.21 -2.56
C VAL A 108 -15.12 0.25 -2.23
N GLU A 109 -16.37 0.63 -2.49
CA GLU A 109 -16.90 1.98 -2.22
C GLU A 109 -16.83 2.36 -0.73
N ASP A 110 -16.96 1.37 0.17
CA ASP A 110 -16.90 1.57 1.62
C ASP A 110 -15.46 1.86 2.10
N TYR A 111 -14.46 1.66 1.24
CA TYR A 111 -13.04 1.78 1.56
C TYR A 111 -12.33 2.92 0.82
N ILE A 112 -12.59 3.11 -0.47
CA ILE A 112 -11.74 3.91 -1.38
C ILE A 112 -11.61 5.39 -1.00
N PHE A 113 -12.52 5.91 -0.17
CA PHE A 113 -12.50 7.29 0.32
C PHE A 113 -11.92 7.46 1.73
N ASN A 114 -11.57 6.36 2.42
CA ASN A 114 -11.14 6.41 3.82
C ASN A 114 -9.68 6.79 3.98
N TYR A 115 -8.84 6.49 2.98
CA TYR A 115 -7.39 6.67 3.04
C TYR A 115 -6.88 7.39 1.79
N PRO A 116 -7.18 8.69 1.64
CA PRO A 116 -6.81 9.42 0.43
C PRO A 116 -5.29 9.48 0.27
N VAL A 117 -4.78 8.93 -0.84
CA VAL A 117 -3.37 8.99 -1.22
C VAL A 117 -3.23 9.55 -2.62
N LEU A 118 -2.42 10.61 -2.74
CA LEU A 118 -2.05 11.21 -4.00
C LEU A 118 -0.61 10.87 -4.36
N VAL A 119 -0.39 10.47 -5.62
CA VAL A 119 0.94 10.18 -6.15
C VAL A 119 1.25 11.14 -7.28
N TYR A 120 2.35 11.87 -7.14
CA TYR A 120 2.93 12.67 -8.20
C TYR A 120 4.04 11.87 -8.88
N SER A 121 3.98 11.79 -10.22
CA SER A 121 4.95 11.08 -11.05
C SER A 121 5.25 11.95 -12.27
N PRO A 122 6.47 11.95 -12.83
CA PRO A 122 6.79 12.67 -14.07
C PRO A 122 5.94 12.24 -15.29
N GLU A 123 5.34 11.06 -15.21
CA GLU A 123 4.47 10.50 -16.25
C GLU A 123 3.02 11.05 -16.20
N ASN A 124 2.69 11.86 -15.17
CA ASN A 124 1.39 12.51 -14.95
C ASN A 124 1.50 14.04 -14.96
#